data_AF-A0AA36G0Z3-F1
#
_entry.id   AF-A0AA36G0Z3-F1
#
_cell.length_a   1.000
_cell.length_b   1.000
_cell.length_c   1.000
_cell.angle_alpha   90.00
_cell.angle_beta   90.00
_cell.angle_gamma   90.00
#
_symmetry.space_group_name_H-M   'P 1'
#
loop_
_entity.id
_entity.type
_entity.pdbx_description
1 polymer ?
#
loop_
_entity_poly.entity_id
_entity_poly.type
_entity_poly.pdbx_seq_one_letter_code
_entity_poly.pdbx_strand_id
1 'polypeptide(L)'
;MADWGASRGEAAACLHSVPNRSTGVAVCDKKVLHNVLVELYEKDTMNPDDLLAHIHTNANGEFQLYGEHDEAGYIRPYLRVRHNCHAKPNCARIAEYQIPQSALGDVYDMTFLTLDIKVAGETEGIAVCQKKRLSNVKIELWDRDTLDPNDLLSTVFTNGDGEFTITGGEDEVGKIEPFIRVTHNCKTKPYCQRIGDFEVPQEKIDGTYDMTYLTLDIAVSGEKEKCM
;
A
#
# COMPACT_ATOMS: atom_id res chain seq x y z
N MET A 1 44.41 16.75 46.38
CA MET A 1 45.17 17.31 45.24
C MET A 1 45.73 16.11 44.48
N ALA A 2 44.91 15.45 43.66
CA ALA A 2 44.63 15.77 42.26
C ALA A 2 45.88 15.60 41.38
N ASP A 3 45.96 14.50 40.64
CA ASP A 3 46.14 14.59 39.19
C ASP A 3 45.55 13.34 38.51
N TRP A 4 44.45 13.52 37.77
CA TRP A 4 43.81 12.53 36.92
C TRP A 4 44.16 12.89 35.47
N GLY A 5 45.25 12.34 34.95
CA GLY A 5 45.62 12.43 33.55
C GLY A 5 44.89 11.36 32.73
N ALA A 6 43.61 11.56 32.44
CA ALA A 6 42.91 10.77 31.44
C ALA A 6 43.29 11.26 30.04
N SER A 7 43.98 10.42 29.26
CA SER A 7 43.94 10.58 27.80
C SER A 7 44.10 9.25 27.08
N ARG A 8 43.25 9.11 26.05
CA ARG A 8 43.30 8.22 24.89
C ARG A 8 42.62 6.86 25.02
N GLY A 9 41.49 6.80 24.32
CA GLY A 9 40.84 5.58 23.88
C GLY A 9 39.35 5.81 23.70
N GLU A 10 38.96 6.77 22.85
CA GLU A 10 37.61 6.74 22.25
C GLU A 10 37.44 5.33 21.67
N ALA A 11 36.49 4.57 22.20
CA ALA A 11 36.05 3.36 21.55
C ALA A 11 35.58 3.78 20.16
N ALA A 12 36.33 3.37 19.13
CA ALA A 12 35.87 3.47 17.77
C ALA A 12 34.48 2.81 17.74
N ALA A 13 33.45 3.58 17.41
CA ALA A 13 32.18 2.99 17.02
C ALA A 13 32.50 2.15 15.79
N CYS A 14 32.63 0.83 15.96
CA CYS A 14 32.78 -0.06 14.83
C CYS A 14 31.57 0.15 13.92
N LEU A 15 31.83 0.49 12.66
CA LEU A 15 30.93 0.18 11.55
C LEU A 15 30.58 -1.31 11.71
N HIS A 16 29.36 -1.61 12.10
CA HIS A 16 28.89 -2.99 12.16
C HIS A 16 28.06 -3.21 10.92
N SER A 17 28.60 -3.97 9.96
CA SER A 17 27.83 -4.55 8.87
C SER A 17 26.66 -5.32 9.50
N VAL A 18 25.41 -4.86 9.30
CA VAL A 18 24.24 -5.55 9.83
C VAL A 18 23.76 -6.54 8.76
N PRO A 19 23.88 -7.86 9.00
CA PRO A 19 23.46 -8.84 8.02
C PRO A 19 21.94 -8.93 7.94
N ASN A 20 21.43 -8.89 6.71
CA ASN A 20 20.03 -9.10 6.38
C ASN A 20 19.90 -10.43 5.64
N ARG A 21 19.18 -11.39 6.23
CA ARG A 21 18.88 -12.69 5.60
C ARG A 21 17.38 -12.87 5.52
N SER A 22 16.85 -13.01 4.31
CA SER A 22 15.44 -13.26 4.08
C SER A 22 15.24 -14.55 3.30
N THR A 23 14.24 -15.34 3.68
CA THR A 23 13.89 -16.60 3.03
C THR A 23 12.38 -16.76 2.94
N GLY A 24 11.90 -17.52 1.96
CA GLY A 24 10.49 -17.84 1.82
C GLY A 24 10.14 -18.50 0.50
N VAL A 25 8.85 -18.71 0.28
CA VAL A 25 8.30 -19.28 -0.97
C VAL A 25 7.33 -18.28 -1.61
N ALA A 26 7.60 -17.83 -2.83
CA ALA A 26 6.69 -16.99 -3.59
C ALA A 26 5.46 -17.78 -4.05
N VAL A 27 4.27 -17.28 -3.71
CA VAL A 27 2.99 -17.94 -3.99
C VAL A 27 2.01 -16.94 -4.62
N CYS A 28 1.19 -17.39 -5.56
CA CYS A 28 0.08 -16.65 -6.15
C CYS A 28 -1.06 -17.63 -6.40
N ASP A 29 -2.29 -17.32 -5.98
CA ASP A 29 -3.45 -18.21 -6.08
C ASP A 29 -3.16 -19.62 -5.52
N LYS A 30 -2.44 -19.69 -4.40
CA LYS A 30 -1.99 -20.95 -3.76
C LYS A 30 -1.04 -21.81 -4.62
N LYS A 31 -0.46 -21.25 -5.68
CA LYS A 31 0.55 -21.90 -6.53
C LYS A 31 1.90 -21.24 -6.34
N VAL A 32 2.94 -22.05 -6.26
CA VAL A 32 4.31 -21.55 -6.20
C VAL A 32 4.67 -20.83 -7.51
N LEU A 33 5.38 -19.71 -7.40
CA LEU A 33 5.84 -18.92 -8.53
C LEU A 33 7.35 -19.07 -8.70
N HIS A 34 7.75 -19.66 -9.81
CA HIS A 34 9.15 -19.78 -10.20
C HIS A 34 9.61 -18.56 -11.00
N ASN A 35 10.92 -18.30 -10.97
CA ASN A 35 11.56 -17.22 -11.71
C ASN A 35 10.96 -15.82 -11.43
N VAL A 36 10.53 -15.58 -10.19
CA VAL A 36 10.14 -14.26 -9.68
C VAL A 36 11.39 -13.55 -9.19
N LEU A 37 11.62 -12.31 -9.63
CA LEU A 37 12.74 -11.50 -9.17
C LEU A 37 12.44 -10.96 -7.77
N VAL A 38 13.34 -11.24 -6.82
CA VAL A 38 13.32 -10.74 -5.45
C VAL A 38 14.61 -9.94 -5.22
N GLU A 39 14.46 -8.69 -4.82
CA GLU A 39 15.53 -7.74 -4.56
C GLU A 39 15.49 -7.34 -3.09
N LEU A 40 16.63 -7.11 -2.46
CA LEU A 40 16.77 -6.60 -1.10
C LEU A 40 17.38 -5.21 -1.21
N TYR A 41 16.68 -4.23 -0.63
CA TYR A 41 17.08 -2.83 -0.61
C TYR A 41 17.31 -2.35 0.82
N GLU A 42 18.15 -1.35 0.97
CA GLU A 42 18.23 -0.47 2.13
C GLU A 42 17.53 0.86 1.76
N LYS A 43 16.62 1.33 2.62
CA LYS A 43 15.91 2.58 2.39
C LYS A 43 16.65 3.77 2.98
N ASP A 44 17.14 4.62 2.09
CA ASP A 44 17.88 5.83 2.42
C ASP A 44 16.97 7.05 2.65
N THR A 45 17.49 8.10 3.29
CA THR A 45 16.72 9.34 3.53
C THR A 45 17.00 10.42 2.48
N MET A 46 18.19 10.45 1.86
CA MET A 46 18.64 11.57 1.02
C MET A 46 19.34 11.14 -0.28
N ASN A 47 19.35 9.85 -0.60
CA ASN A 47 19.92 9.23 -1.80
C ASN A 47 18.98 8.10 -2.27
N PRO A 48 19.10 7.65 -3.54
CA PRO A 48 18.34 6.49 -4.01
C PRO A 48 18.67 5.25 -3.17
N ASP A 49 17.64 4.45 -2.89
CA ASP A 49 17.76 3.21 -2.11
C ASP A 49 18.84 2.27 -2.66
N ASP A 50 19.67 1.77 -1.76
CA ASP A 50 20.79 0.91 -2.10
C ASP A 50 20.33 -0.54 -2.30
N LEU A 51 20.56 -1.07 -3.51
CA LEU A 51 20.34 -2.49 -3.81
C LEU A 51 21.43 -3.33 -3.14
N LEU A 52 21.06 -4.09 -2.12
CA LEU A 52 21.98 -4.95 -1.38
C LEU A 52 22.17 -6.31 -2.05
N ALA A 53 21.09 -6.92 -2.55
CA ALA A 53 21.13 -8.23 -3.19
C ALA A 53 19.90 -8.48 -4.09
N HIS A 54 20.00 -9.44 -5.01
CA HIS A 54 18.84 -9.91 -5.78
C HIS A 54 18.97 -11.40 -6.14
N ILE A 55 17.83 -12.05 -6.37
CA ILE A 55 17.73 -13.45 -6.79
C ILE A 55 16.44 -13.70 -7.57
N HIS A 56 16.38 -14.82 -8.30
CA HIS A 56 15.12 -15.32 -8.85
C HIS A 56 14.67 -16.56 -8.07
N THR A 57 13.37 -16.68 -7.80
CA THR A 57 12.82 -17.87 -7.15
C THR A 57 13.09 -19.13 -7.96
N ASN A 58 13.33 -20.25 -7.29
CA ASN A 58 13.63 -21.52 -7.94
C ASN A 58 12.34 -22.21 -8.47
N ALA A 59 12.46 -23.45 -8.97
CA ALA A 59 11.32 -24.22 -9.50
C ALA A 59 10.21 -24.51 -8.46
N ASN A 60 10.55 -24.52 -7.17
CA ASN A 60 9.62 -24.67 -6.05
C ASN A 60 9.09 -23.31 -5.55
N GLY A 61 9.48 -22.21 -6.19
CA GLY A 61 9.16 -20.84 -5.76
C GLY A 61 9.96 -20.35 -4.56
N GLU A 62 10.94 -21.10 -4.09
CA GLU A 62 11.76 -20.73 -2.93
C GLU A 62 12.77 -19.63 -3.31
N PHE A 63 13.03 -18.74 -2.37
CA PHE A 63 14.11 -17.76 -2.41
C PHE A 63 14.86 -17.72 -1.09
N GLN A 64 16.15 -17.40 -1.16
CA GLN A 64 16.97 -17.05 -0.02
C GLN A 64 17.95 -15.97 -0.49
N LEU A 65 17.91 -14.80 0.15
CA LEU A 65 18.81 -13.71 -0.17
C LEU A 65 19.46 -13.13 1.07
N TYR A 66 20.68 -12.64 0.86
CA TYR A 66 21.54 -12.08 1.87
C TYR A 66 22.16 -10.79 1.36
N GLY A 67 22.09 -9.75 2.17
CA GLY A 67 22.76 -8.48 1.92
C GLY A 67 23.34 -7.92 3.22
N GLU A 68 24.39 -7.13 3.08
CA GLU A 68 25.00 -6.38 4.18
C GLU A 68 25.09 -4.92 3.76
N HIS A 69 24.94 -4.03 4.73
CA HIS A 69 25.19 -2.61 4.55
C HIS A 69 26.08 -2.12 5.68
N ASP A 70 27.09 -1.31 5.33
CA ASP A 70 27.99 -0.67 6.28
C ASP A 70 27.44 0.72 6.61
N GLU A 71 26.50 0.79 7.56
CA GLU A 71 25.92 2.05 7.97
C GLU A 71 26.16 2.36 9.46
N ALA A 72 26.47 3.62 9.74
CA ALA A 72 26.44 4.16 11.09
C ALA A 72 25.03 4.71 11.38
N GLY A 73 24.03 3.83 11.59
CA GLY A 73 22.64 4.26 11.72
C GLY A 73 21.61 3.15 11.87
N TYR A 74 20.34 3.52 11.76
CA TYR A 74 19.20 2.60 11.68
C TYR A 74 18.97 2.22 10.23
N ILE A 75 19.34 1.00 9.84
CA ILE A 75 19.01 0.48 8.51
C ILE A 75 17.51 0.26 8.37
N ARG A 76 16.94 0.47 7.19
CA ARG A 76 15.52 0.20 6.90
C ARG A 76 15.38 -0.74 5.71
N PRO A 77 15.72 -2.02 5.89
CA PRO A 77 15.74 -2.95 4.78
C PRO A 77 14.34 -3.37 4.37
N TYR A 78 14.15 -3.58 3.08
CA TYR A 78 12.92 -4.10 2.52
C TYR A 78 13.20 -5.01 1.32
N LEU A 79 12.30 -5.96 1.07
CA LEU A 79 12.32 -6.74 -0.15
C LEU A 79 11.47 -6.05 -1.21
N ARG A 80 11.89 -6.09 -2.46
CA ARG A 80 11.12 -5.70 -3.63
C ARG A 80 10.97 -6.90 -4.56
N VAL A 81 9.75 -7.24 -4.91
CA VAL A 81 9.41 -8.48 -5.62
C VAL A 81 8.71 -8.12 -6.91
N ARG A 82 9.36 -8.41 -8.03
CA ARG A 82 8.79 -8.17 -9.36
C ARG A 82 8.19 -9.46 -9.92
N HIS A 83 6.87 -9.44 -10.12
CA HIS A 83 6.11 -10.61 -10.54
C HIS A 83 5.05 -10.27 -11.59
N ASN A 84 4.42 -11.29 -12.17
CA ASN A 84 3.33 -11.14 -13.13
C ASN A 84 1.99 -11.71 -12.61
N CYS A 85 1.90 -12.12 -11.34
CA CYS A 85 0.64 -12.56 -10.71
C CYS A 85 -0.47 -11.51 -10.92
N HIS A 86 -1.55 -11.93 -11.60
CA HIS A 86 -2.69 -11.09 -12.01
C HIS A 86 -2.33 -9.82 -12.82
N ALA A 87 -1.14 -9.74 -13.40
CA ALA A 87 -0.73 -8.61 -14.24
C ALA A 87 -1.28 -8.74 -15.67
N LYS A 88 -1.48 -7.60 -16.34
CA LYS A 88 -1.79 -7.56 -17.78
C LYS A 88 -0.63 -8.13 -18.61
N PRO A 89 -0.86 -8.64 -19.84
CA PRO A 89 0.21 -9.08 -20.72
C PRO A 89 1.26 -7.97 -20.93
N ASN A 90 2.54 -8.33 -20.85
CA ASN A 90 3.70 -7.42 -20.91
C ASN A 90 3.84 -6.43 -19.74
N CYS A 91 3.07 -6.59 -18.65
CA CYS A 91 3.24 -5.84 -17.42
C CYS A 91 3.87 -6.73 -16.32
N ALA A 92 4.54 -6.08 -15.37
CA ALA A 92 4.94 -6.70 -14.11
C ALA A 92 4.37 -5.85 -12.97
N ARG A 93 3.93 -6.49 -11.90
CA ARG A 93 3.63 -5.87 -10.60
C ARG A 93 4.90 -5.89 -9.76
N ILE A 94 4.96 -4.96 -8.83
CA ILE A 94 6.04 -4.83 -7.86
C ILE A 94 5.36 -4.86 -6.50
N ALA A 95 5.75 -5.79 -5.65
CA ALA A 95 5.32 -5.85 -4.25
C ALA A 95 6.55 -5.62 -3.37
N GLU A 96 6.45 -4.73 -2.40
CA GLU A 96 7.54 -4.48 -1.46
C GLU A 96 7.19 -5.05 -0.07
N TYR A 97 8.17 -5.43 0.74
CA TYR A 97 7.95 -6.02 2.06
C TYR A 97 9.00 -5.49 3.03
N GLN A 98 8.56 -4.73 4.04
CA GLN A 98 9.46 -4.23 5.08
C GLN A 98 10.00 -5.40 5.90
N ILE A 99 11.32 -5.44 6.07
CA ILE A 99 11.94 -6.40 6.98
C ILE A 99 11.89 -5.80 8.38
N PRO A 100 11.29 -6.49 9.37
CA PRO A 100 11.13 -5.93 10.70
C PRO A 100 12.49 -5.73 11.36
N GLN A 101 12.66 -4.62 12.07
CA GLN A 101 13.89 -4.27 12.79
C GLN A 101 14.34 -5.36 13.77
N SER A 102 13.38 -6.15 14.30
CA SER A 102 13.66 -7.28 15.19
C SER A 102 14.30 -8.49 14.50
N ALA A 103 14.24 -8.58 13.18
CA ALA A 103 14.81 -9.68 12.39
C ALA A 103 16.22 -9.36 11.87
N LEU A 104 16.72 -8.14 12.08
CA LEU A 104 18.06 -7.73 11.67
C LEU A 104 19.10 -8.52 12.45
N GLY A 105 20.09 -9.08 11.75
CA GLY A 105 21.09 -9.97 12.36
C GLY A 105 20.69 -11.45 12.41
N ASP A 106 19.42 -11.79 12.13
CA ASP A 106 18.89 -13.16 12.11
C ASP A 106 18.28 -13.50 10.73
N VAL A 107 17.71 -14.70 10.60
CA VAL A 107 16.97 -15.14 9.42
C VAL A 107 15.52 -14.70 9.54
N TYR A 108 15.10 -13.80 8.65
CA TYR A 108 13.69 -13.48 8.45
C TYR A 108 13.05 -14.52 7.50
N ASP A 109 12.44 -15.54 8.10
CA ASP A 109 11.68 -16.56 7.36
C ASP A 109 10.23 -16.11 7.17
N MET A 110 9.90 -15.72 5.95
CA MET A 110 8.55 -15.31 5.56
C MET A 110 7.61 -16.49 5.39
N THR A 111 8.13 -17.73 5.34
CA THR A 111 7.43 -18.98 5.03
C THR A 111 6.74 -18.94 3.66
N PHE A 112 5.70 -18.14 3.51
CA PHE A 112 5.00 -17.86 2.26
C PHE A 112 4.97 -16.35 1.98
N LEU A 113 5.46 -15.99 0.80
CA LEU A 113 5.39 -14.66 0.22
C LEU A 113 4.22 -14.66 -0.79
N THR A 114 3.02 -14.28 -0.35
CA THR A 114 1.83 -14.24 -1.20
C THR A 114 1.79 -12.98 -2.06
N LEU A 115 1.77 -13.16 -3.39
CA LEU A 115 1.87 -12.11 -4.42
C LEU A 115 0.52 -11.84 -5.13
N ASP A 116 -0.51 -12.58 -4.75
CA ASP A 116 -1.91 -12.37 -5.10
C ASP A 116 -2.62 -11.41 -4.12
N ILE A 117 -1.89 -10.83 -3.16
CA ILE A 117 -2.43 -9.81 -2.29
C ILE A 117 -2.94 -8.66 -3.17
N LYS A 118 -4.23 -8.44 -3.05
CA LYS A 118 -4.92 -7.20 -3.38
C LYS A 118 -5.47 -6.76 -2.04
N VAL A 119 -5.06 -5.61 -1.54
CA VAL A 119 -5.73 -5.05 -0.37
C VAL A 119 -7.08 -4.52 -0.87
N ALA A 120 -8.05 -5.43 -1.02
CA ALA A 120 -9.36 -5.12 -1.55
C ALA A 120 -10.35 -5.02 -0.39
N GLY A 121 -10.49 -3.83 0.17
CA GLY A 121 -11.74 -3.49 0.86
C GLY A 121 -12.86 -3.44 -0.19
N GLU A 122 -13.89 -4.25 -0.03
CA GLU A 122 -15.12 -4.15 -0.83
C GLU A 122 -16.04 -3.13 -0.16
N THR A 123 -16.29 -1.99 -0.78
CA THR A 123 -17.24 -1.01 -0.28
C THR A 123 -18.52 -1.07 -1.10
N GLU A 124 -19.66 -1.16 -0.43
CA GLU A 124 -20.98 -1.19 -1.07
C GLU A 124 -21.94 -0.19 -0.42
N GLY A 125 -23.01 0.14 -1.14
CA GLY A 125 -24.07 0.98 -0.60
C GLY A 125 -25.06 1.47 -1.65
N ILE A 126 -25.97 2.33 -1.18
CA ILE A 126 -27.07 2.87 -1.99
C ILE A 126 -27.00 4.40 -1.98
N ALA A 127 -26.74 5.01 -3.13
CA ALA A 127 -26.74 6.46 -3.29
C ALA A 127 -28.17 7.01 -3.27
N VAL A 128 -28.45 7.89 -2.32
CA VAL A 128 -29.78 8.48 -2.13
C VAL A 128 -29.71 10.01 -2.06
N CYS A 129 -30.69 10.66 -2.67
CA CYS A 129 -30.88 12.10 -2.61
C CYS A 129 -32.36 12.40 -2.41
N GLN A 130 -32.70 13.14 -1.35
CA GLN A 130 -34.10 13.50 -1.05
C GLN A 130 -35.05 12.28 -1.05
N LYS A 131 -34.60 11.17 -0.44
CA LYS A 131 -35.32 9.89 -0.37
C LYS A 131 -35.52 9.16 -1.71
N LYS A 132 -34.81 9.56 -2.76
CA LYS A 132 -34.80 8.87 -4.06
C LYS A 132 -33.43 8.22 -4.28
N ARG A 133 -33.43 6.97 -4.73
CA ARG A 133 -32.24 6.27 -5.23
C ARG A 133 -31.74 6.97 -6.49
N LEU A 134 -30.43 7.16 -6.60
CA LEU A 134 -29.81 7.87 -7.72
C LEU A 134 -28.99 6.92 -8.58
N SER A 135 -29.38 6.77 -9.83
CA SER A 135 -28.61 6.04 -10.84
C SER A 135 -27.54 6.92 -11.48
N ASN A 136 -26.50 6.28 -12.02
CA ASN A 136 -25.41 6.92 -12.75
C ASN A 136 -24.66 8.00 -11.93
N VAL A 137 -24.56 7.82 -10.62
CA VAL A 137 -23.67 8.60 -9.76
C VAL A 137 -22.27 8.02 -9.86
N LYS A 138 -21.27 8.87 -10.08
CA LYS A 138 -19.87 8.44 -10.16
C LYS A 138 -19.30 8.22 -8.76
N ILE A 139 -18.82 7.01 -8.52
CA ILE A 139 -18.18 6.57 -7.27
C ILE A 139 -16.73 6.20 -7.59
N GLU A 140 -15.79 6.77 -6.87
CA GLU A 140 -14.36 6.50 -7.01
C GLU A 140 -13.80 6.06 -5.66
N LEU A 141 -12.98 5.01 -5.67
CA LEU A 141 -12.19 4.61 -4.51
C LEU A 141 -10.78 5.18 -4.70
N TRP A 142 -10.30 5.90 -3.69
CA TRP A 142 -9.00 6.55 -3.67
C TRP A 142 -8.22 6.09 -2.46
N ASP A 143 -6.89 6.07 -2.57
CA ASP A 143 -5.98 6.05 -1.43
C ASP A 143 -5.48 7.47 -1.13
N ARG A 144 -5.17 7.75 0.14
CA ARG A 144 -4.60 9.03 0.55
C ARG A 144 -3.15 8.81 0.97
N ASP A 145 -2.27 9.24 0.09
CA ASP A 145 -0.85 9.09 0.33
C ASP A 145 -0.29 10.32 1.05
N THR A 146 0.68 10.09 1.94
CA THR A 146 1.20 11.15 2.81
C THR A 146 2.27 11.99 2.11
N LEU A 147 2.94 11.44 1.09
CA LEU A 147 4.15 12.01 0.48
C LEU A 147 4.06 12.15 -1.05
N ASP A 148 2.97 11.74 -1.67
CA ASP A 148 2.69 11.75 -3.09
C ASP A 148 1.19 12.03 -3.38
N PRO A 149 0.82 12.33 -4.64
CA PRO A 149 -0.57 12.65 -4.97
C PRO A 149 -1.45 11.42 -4.84
N ASN A 150 -2.57 11.57 -4.11
CA ASN A 150 -3.58 10.52 -3.92
C ASN A 150 -3.81 9.63 -5.16
N ASP A 151 -3.76 8.33 -4.96
CA ASP A 151 -4.00 7.35 -6.02
C ASP A 151 -5.48 6.99 -6.22
N LEU A 152 -5.88 6.85 -7.49
CA LEU A 152 -7.22 6.42 -7.89
C LEU A 152 -7.23 4.90 -8.10
N LEU A 153 -7.95 4.18 -7.24
CA LEU A 153 -7.94 2.70 -7.21
C LEU A 153 -8.94 2.11 -8.19
N SER A 154 -10.14 2.69 -8.21
CA SER A 154 -11.27 2.14 -8.95
C SER A 154 -12.35 3.19 -9.19
N THR A 155 -13.18 2.97 -10.19
CA THR A 155 -14.31 3.83 -10.53
C THR A 155 -15.50 2.99 -10.97
N VAL A 156 -16.67 3.25 -10.39
CA VAL A 156 -17.94 2.64 -10.77
C VAL A 156 -19.04 3.70 -10.87
N PHE A 157 -20.18 3.29 -11.42
CA PHE A 157 -21.39 4.11 -11.45
C PHE A 157 -22.53 3.35 -10.78
N THR A 158 -23.37 4.06 -10.04
CA THR A 158 -24.55 3.45 -9.42
C THR A 158 -25.51 2.92 -10.49
N ASN A 159 -26.12 1.76 -10.22
CA ASN A 159 -27.07 1.12 -11.12
C ASN A 159 -28.46 1.82 -11.10
N GLY A 160 -29.45 1.25 -11.78
CA GLY A 160 -30.83 1.79 -11.82
C GLY A 160 -31.49 1.92 -10.45
N ASP A 161 -31.10 1.09 -9.48
CA ASP A 161 -31.58 1.08 -8.10
C ASP A 161 -30.70 1.91 -7.16
N GLY A 162 -29.74 2.65 -7.71
CA GLY A 162 -28.81 3.50 -6.98
C GLY A 162 -27.73 2.75 -6.21
N GLU A 163 -27.59 1.45 -6.43
CA GLU A 163 -26.66 0.58 -5.74
C GLU A 163 -25.29 0.64 -6.40
N PHE A 164 -24.24 0.52 -5.59
CA PHE A 164 -22.87 0.34 -6.05
C PHE A 164 -22.14 -0.68 -5.18
N THR A 165 -21.19 -1.36 -5.80
CA THR A 165 -20.15 -2.15 -5.15
C THR A 165 -18.85 -1.76 -5.82
N ILE A 166 -17.85 -1.36 -5.03
CA ILE A 166 -16.56 -0.94 -5.52
C ILE A 166 -15.47 -1.68 -4.76
N THR A 167 -14.59 -2.30 -5.53
CA THR A 167 -13.36 -2.94 -5.05
C THR A 167 -12.20 -2.27 -5.76
N GLY A 168 -11.15 -1.96 -5.03
CA GLY A 168 -9.86 -1.55 -5.57
C GLY A 168 -8.80 -1.98 -4.58
N GLY A 169 -7.55 -2.00 -5.01
CA GLY A 169 -6.45 -2.31 -4.12
C GLY A 169 -5.20 -1.62 -4.63
N GLU A 170 -4.34 -1.28 -3.68
CA GLU A 170 -3.04 -0.69 -3.90
C GLU A 170 -1.95 -1.72 -3.65
N ASP A 171 -0.83 -1.53 -4.35
CA ASP A 171 0.41 -2.28 -4.14
C ASP A 171 1.35 -1.48 -3.19
N GLU A 172 0.78 -0.71 -2.27
CA GLU A 172 1.52 0.13 -1.33
C GLU A 172 2.07 -0.65 -0.13
N VAL A 173 3.29 -0.31 0.26
CA VAL A 173 3.92 -0.80 1.49
C VAL A 173 3.81 0.27 2.56
N GLY A 174 2.66 0.28 3.20
CA GLY A 174 2.32 1.30 4.18
C GLY A 174 0.95 1.09 4.79
N LYS A 175 0.56 2.05 5.63
CA LYS A 175 -0.81 2.15 6.13
C LYS A 175 -1.62 2.86 5.05
N ILE A 176 -2.44 2.11 4.32
CA ILE A 176 -3.38 2.71 3.36
C ILE A 176 -4.44 3.55 4.09
N GLU A 177 -4.89 4.63 3.48
CA GLU A 177 -5.94 5.52 3.99
C GLU A 177 -7.07 5.68 2.96
N PRO A 178 -7.82 4.59 2.67
CA PRO A 178 -8.80 4.58 1.59
C PRO A 178 -10.00 5.48 1.90
N PHE A 179 -10.49 6.18 0.87
CA PHE A 179 -11.71 6.97 0.92
C PHE A 179 -12.52 6.86 -0.38
N ILE A 180 -13.83 7.02 -0.27
CA ILE A 180 -14.76 7.07 -1.39
C ILE A 180 -14.99 8.52 -1.79
N ARG A 181 -14.67 8.87 -3.03
CA ARG A 181 -15.06 10.15 -3.65
C ARG A 181 -16.31 9.98 -4.48
N VAL A 182 -17.28 10.86 -4.26
CA VAL A 182 -18.56 10.84 -4.95
C VAL A 182 -18.74 12.13 -5.73
N THR A 183 -19.02 12.01 -7.03
CA THR A 183 -19.38 13.17 -7.87
C THR A 183 -20.84 13.08 -8.27
N HIS A 184 -21.65 14.07 -7.87
CA HIS A 184 -23.10 14.06 -8.09
C HIS A 184 -23.68 15.46 -8.35
N ASN A 185 -24.91 15.50 -8.85
CA ASN A 185 -25.69 16.73 -9.09
C ASN A 185 -26.90 16.86 -8.13
N CYS A 186 -26.96 16.07 -7.06
CA CYS A 186 -28.00 16.22 -6.03
C CYS A 186 -27.99 17.63 -5.41
N LYS A 187 -29.13 18.31 -5.47
CA LYS A 187 -29.35 19.69 -4.98
C LYS A 187 -28.36 20.72 -5.55
N THR A 188 -27.80 20.50 -6.75
CA THR A 188 -26.93 21.50 -7.41
C THR A 188 -27.69 22.33 -8.43
N LYS A 189 -27.11 23.47 -8.81
CA LYS A 189 -27.58 24.25 -9.97
C LYS A 189 -27.31 23.46 -11.27
N PRO A 190 -28.07 23.73 -12.35
CA PRO A 190 -27.74 23.19 -13.66
C PRO A 190 -26.27 23.44 -14.02
N TYR A 191 -25.62 22.44 -14.63
CA TYR A 191 -24.19 22.46 -15.00
C TYR A 191 -23.20 22.49 -13.82
N CYS A 192 -23.66 22.28 -12.58
CA CYS A 192 -22.80 22.15 -11.41
C CYS A 192 -22.85 20.74 -10.83
N GLN A 193 -21.72 20.29 -10.30
CA GLN A 193 -21.56 19.03 -9.58
C GLN A 193 -20.93 19.29 -8.22
N ARG A 194 -21.36 18.53 -7.22
CA ARG A 194 -20.74 18.45 -5.90
C ARG A 194 -19.82 17.23 -5.87
N ILE A 195 -18.69 17.38 -5.19
CA ILE A 195 -17.64 16.37 -5.02
C ILE A 195 -17.35 16.26 -3.52
N GLY A 196 -17.68 15.12 -2.93
CA GLY A 196 -17.49 14.84 -1.50
C GLY A 196 -16.71 13.55 -1.27
N ASP A 197 -15.93 13.53 -0.19
CA ASP A 197 -15.06 12.42 0.19
C ASP A 197 -15.57 11.77 1.50
N PHE A 198 -15.60 10.45 1.54
CA PHE A 198 -16.11 9.63 2.65
C PHE A 198 -15.04 8.63 3.08
N GLU A 199 -14.60 8.70 4.34
CA GLU A 199 -13.55 7.84 4.88
C GLU A 199 -14.01 6.37 4.95
N VAL A 200 -13.18 5.44 4.49
CA VAL A 200 -13.37 4.00 4.73
C VAL A 200 -12.71 3.64 6.06
N PRO A 201 -13.44 3.04 7.03
CA PRO A 201 -12.85 2.68 8.32
C PRO A 201 -11.68 1.71 8.16
N GLN A 202 -10.60 1.93 8.89
CA GLN A 202 -9.37 1.15 8.80
C GLN A 202 -9.60 -0.33 9.14
N GLU A 203 -10.52 -0.62 10.07
CA GLU A 203 -10.91 -1.99 10.43
C GLU A 203 -11.72 -2.72 9.35
N LYS A 204 -12.08 -2.03 8.25
CA LYS A 204 -12.76 -2.60 7.08
C LYS A 204 -11.84 -2.81 5.88
N ILE A 205 -10.58 -2.45 6.02
CA ILE A 205 -9.52 -2.86 5.11
C ILE A 205 -9.43 -4.40 5.18
N ASP A 206 -9.51 -5.07 4.03
CA ASP A 206 -9.67 -6.54 3.87
C ASP A 206 -11.04 -7.14 4.20
N GLY A 207 -12.07 -6.32 4.37
CA GLY A 207 -13.45 -6.77 4.58
C GLY A 207 -14.47 -6.04 3.69
N THR A 208 -15.74 -6.31 3.97
CA THR A 208 -16.84 -5.56 3.34
C THR A 208 -17.22 -4.38 4.23
N TYR A 209 -17.18 -3.17 3.66
CA TYR A 209 -17.76 -1.96 4.24
C TYR A 209 -19.08 -1.62 3.55
N ASP A 210 -20.18 -2.03 4.17
CA ASP A 210 -21.51 -1.60 3.76
C ASP A 210 -21.82 -0.22 4.36
N MET A 211 -21.88 0.81 3.50
CA MET A 211 -22.26 2.18 3.86
C MET A 211 -23.77 2.32 4.09
N THR A 212 -24.56 1.29 3.73
CA THR A 212 -26.01 1.19 3.74
C THR A 212 -26.69 2.25 2.88
N TYR A 213 -26.66 3.52 3.32
CA TYR A 213 -27.17 4.67 2.59
C TYR A 213 -26.13 5.76 2.50
N LEU A 214 -25.74 6.08 1.27
CA LEU A 214 -24.90 7.23 0.95
C LEU A 214 -25.82 8.42 0.65
N THR A 215 -26.07 9.25 1.66
CA THR A 215 -27.00 10.40 1.60
C THR A 215 -26.33 11.64 0.99
N LEU A 216 -26.65 11.94 -0.27
CA LEU A 216 -26.01 13.00 -1.06
C LEU A 216 -26.65 14.38 -0.92
N ASP A 217 -27.75 14.46 -0.16
CA ASP A 217 -28.51 15.68 0.02
C ASP A 217 -28.15 16.48 1.28
N ILE A 218 -27.15 15.98 2.03
CA ILE A 218 -26.42 16.68 3.08
C ILE A 218 -25.06 17.12 2.56
N ALA A 219 -24.51 18.20 3.11
CA ALA A 219 -23.13 18.63 2.84
C ALA A 219 -22.18 17.88 3.78
N VAL A 220 -21.12 17.31 3.22
CA VAL A 220 -20.03 16.68 3.98
C VAL A 220 -18.86 17.64 4.11
N SER A 221 -18.00 17.40 5.10
CA SER A 221 -16.82 18.24 5.33
C SER A 221 -15.91 18.23 4.11
N GLY A 222 -15.40 19.40 3.70
CA GLY A 222 -14.47 19.52 2.56
C GLY A 222 -15.11 19.37 1.18
N GLU A 223 -16.43 19.22 1.08
CA GLU A 223 -17.13 19.10 -0.19
C GLU A 223 -16.95 20.34 -1.07
N LYS A 224 -16.71 20.11 -2.37
CA LYS A 224 -16.50 21.15 -3.38
C LYS A 224 -17.66 21.17 -4.37
N GLU A 225 -18.06 22.36 -4.79
CA GLU A 225 -18.95 22.55 -5.94
C GLU A 225 -18.14 23.03 -7.15
N LYS A 226 -18.29 22.35 -8.29
CA LYS A 226 -17.68 22.71 -9.56
C LYS A 226 -18.77 22.91 -10.59
N CYS A 227 -18.83 24.11 -11.17
CA CYS A 227 -19.71 24.44 -12.30
C CYS A 227 -18.90 24.48 -13.59
N MET A 228 -19.49 23.97 -14.68
CA MET A 228 -18.94 24.09 -16.04
C MET A 228 -19.25 25.46 -16.65
#